data_AF-A0A1Y1NKX6-F1
#
_entry.id   AF-A0A1Y1NKX6-F1
#
_cell.length_a   1.000
_cell.length_b   1.000
_cell.length_c   1.000
_cell.angle_alpha   90.00
_cell.angle_beta   90.00
_cell.angle_gamma   90.00
#
_symmetry.space_group_name_H-M   'P 1'
#
loop_
_entity.id
_entity.type
_entity.pdbx_description
1 polymer ?
#
loop_
_entity_poly.entity_id
_entity_poly.type
_entity_poly.pdbx_seq_one_letter_code
_entity_poly.pdbx_strand_id
1 'polypeptide(L)'
;AFRSWETHLYPALPQTDKHTWAIKTTTSLETPRYIIIGFQTNRDGQVSKDMSQFDHCDIKNVRVFLNTERYPYDNLNINYGNNRYATLYDMYAKFQSSYYGTENRPVLNRKEFKEIAPLI
;
A
#
# COMPACT_ATOMS: atom_id res chain seq x y z
N ALA A 1 14.50 14.74 -4.07
CA ALA A 1 13.97 13.53 -3.41
C ALA A 1 13.80 12.45 -4.46
N PHE A 2 14.50 11.32 -4.32
CA PHE A 2 14.37 10.20 -5.25
C PHE A 2 13.03 9.50 -5.03
N ARG A 3 12.32 9.20 -6.12
CA ARG A 3 11.09 8.40 -6.12
C ARG A 3 11.29 7.29 -7.15
N SER A 4 11.00 6.05 -6.75
CA SER A 4 11.00 4.89 -7.64
C SER A 4 9.62 4.25 -7.58
N TRP A 5 9.20 3.69 -8.70
CA TRP A 5 7.91 3.01 -8.85
C TRP A 5 8.16 1.68 -9.55
N GLU A 6 7.58 0.62 -9.01
CA GLU A 6 7.62 -0.71 -9.59
C GLU A 6 6.18 -1.24 -9.68
N THR A 7 5.85 -1.88 -10.80
CA THR A 7 4.51 -2.42 -11.05
C THR A 7 4.63 -3.88 -11.46
N HIS A 8 3.91 -4.75 -10.75
CA HIS A 8 3.84 -6.17 -11.06
C HIS A 8 2.44 -6.52 -11.57
N LEU A 9 2.37 -7.00 -12.81
CA LEU A 9 1.14 -7.43 -13.45
C LEU A 9 1.02 -8.96 -13.39
N TYR A 10 -0.12 -9.45 -12.92
CA TYR A 10 -0.45 -10.87 -12.88
C TYR A 10 -1.67 -11.11 -13.76
N PRO A 11 -1.50 -11.58 -15.01
CA PRO A 11 -2.63 -11.85 -15.91
C PRO A 11 -3.50 -13.01 -15.40
N ALA A 12 -2.92 -13.91 -14.61
CA ALA A 12 -3.65 -14.93 -13.86
C ALA A 12 -3.21 -14.87 -12.39
N LEU A 13 -4.19 -14.86 -11.48
CA LEU A 13 -3.90 -14.89 -10.05
C LEU A 13 -3.37 -16.27 -9.66
N PRO A 14 -2.17 -16.36 -9.06
CA PRO A 14 -1.68 -17.61 -8.52
C PRO A 14 -2.60 -18.07 -7.38
N GLN A 15 -2.87 -19.37 -7.28
CA GLN A 15 -3.65 -19.96 -6.17
C GLN A 15 -2.80 -20.05 -4.89
N THR A 16 -2.39 -18.89 -4.38
CA THR A 16 -1.58 -18.74 -3.17
C THR A 16 -2.16 -17.65 -2.28
N ASP A 17 -2.04 -17.82 -0.97
CA ASP A 17 -2.40 -16.84 0.04
C ASP A 17 -1.25 -15.87 0.36
N LYS A 18 -0.04 -16.15 -0.17
CA LYS A 18 1.19 -15.39 0.09
C LYS A 18 1.93 -15.08 -1.20
N HIS A 19 2.42 -13.85 -1.27
CA HIS A 19 3.27 -13.38 -2.36
C HIS A 19 4.47 -12.61 -1.82
N THR A 20 5.61 -12.75 -2.51
CA THR A 20 6.85 -12.06 -2.17
C THR A 20 7.44 -11.45 -3.43
N TRP A 21 7.68 -10.14 -3.42
CA TRP A 21 8.37 -9.41 -4.48
C TRP A 21 9.77 -9.02 -4.02
N ALA A 22 10.75 -9.18 -4.90
CA ALA A 22 12.09 -8.65 -4.67
C ALA A 22 12.16 -7.22 -5.24
N ILE A 23 12.24 -6.22 -4.36
CA ILE A 23 12.33 -4.81 -4.75
C ILE A 23 13.79 -4.46 -4.98
N LYS A 24 14.12 -3.90 -6.15
CA LYS A 24 15.47 -3.37 -6.41
C LYS A 24 15.52 -1.88 -6.07
N THR A 25 16.31 -1.51 -5.08
CA THR A 25 16.62 -0.10 -4.79
C THR A 25 17.86 0.33 -5.58
N THR A 26 17.87 1.57 -6.06
CA THR A 26 18.90 2.09 -6.98
C THR A 26 20.27 2.32 -6.33
N THR A 27 20.32 2.52 -5.01
CA THR A 27 21.57 2.84 -4.29
C THR A 27 21.60 2.18 -2.92
N SER A 28 22.69 1.48 -2.57
CA SER A 28 22.90 0.88 -1.24
C SER A 28 23.12 1.90 -0.11
N LEU A 29 23.31 3.18 -0.46
CA LEU A 29 23.62 4.27 0.48
C LEU A 29 22.39 4.92 1.10
N GLU A 30 21.21 4.78 0.48
CA GLU A 30 19.98 5.43 0.92
C GLU A 30 18.92 4.38 1.27
N THR A 31 18.31 4.49 2.46
CA THR A 31 17.15 3.69 2.85
C THR A 31 15.86 4.41 2.46
N PRO A 32 14.87 3.70 1.88
CA PRO A 32 13.60 4.33 1.52
C PRO A 32 12.88 4.79 2.79
N ARG A 33 12.53 6.08 2.84
CA ARG A 33 11.82 6.68 3.98
C ARG A 33 10.34 6.25 4.04
N TYR A 34 9.73 6.02 2.88
CA TYR A 34 8.36 5.53 2.77
C TYR A 34 8.26 4.52 1.63
N ILE A 35 7.40 3.54 1.82
CA ILE A 35 6.98 2.57 0.82
C ILE A 35 5.46 2.61 0.83
N ILE A 36 4.86 2.75 -0.35
CA ILE A 36 3.41 2.78 -0.54
C ILE A 36 3.07 1.60 -1.44
N ILE A 37 2.15 0.77 -0.98
CA ILE A 37 1.72 -0.43 -1.71
C ILE A 37 0.24 -0.27 -2.03
N GLY A 38 -0.09 -0.42 -3.31
CA GLY A 38 -1.46 -0.35 -3.82
C GLY A 38 -1.75 -1.56 -4.70
N PHE A 39 -2.98 -2.05 -4.64
CA PHE A 39 -3.43 -3.18 -5.44
C PHE A 39 -4.55 -2.74 -6.37
N GLN A 40 -4.59 -3.35 -7.56
CA GLN A 40 -5.64 -3.15 -8.53
C GLN A 40 -6.04 -4.50 -9.10
N THR A 41 -7.34 -4.71 -9.26
CA THR A 41 -7.92 -5.94 -9.81
C THR A 41 -8.95 -5.61 -10.88
N ASN A 42 -9.08 -6.51 -11.86
CA ASN A 42 -10.12 -6.45 -12.90
C ASN A 42 -10.21 -5.07 -13.59
N ARG A 43 -9.07 -4.45 -13.89
CA ARG A 43 -8.97 -3.11 -14.52
C ARG A 43 -8.32 -3.16 -15.91
N ASP A 44 -7.52 -4.17 -16.18
CA ASP A 44 -6.89 -4.34 -17.49
C ASP A 44 -7.94 -4.49 -18.60
N GLY A 45 -7.80 -3.69 -19.66
CA GLY A 45 -8.75 -3.61 -20.77
C GLY A 45 -10.14 -3.02 -20.45
N GLN A 46 -10.39 -2.56 -19.22
CA GLN A 46 -11.70 -2.06 -18.78
C GLN A 46 -11.78 -0.52 -18.83
N VAL A 47 -12.27 0.03 -19.94
CA VAL A 47 -12.37 1.49 -20.16
C VAL A 47 -13.32 2.19 -19.17
N SER A 48 -14.34 1.49 -18.67
CA SER A 48 -15.33 2.04 -17.75
C SER A 48 -14.84 2.12 -16.29
N LYS A 49 -13.70 1.51 -15.96
CA LYS A 49 -13.17 1.51 -14.61
C LYS A 49 -12.13 2.60 -14.41
N ASP A 50 -12.19 3.23 -13.25
CA ASP A 50 -11.23 4.25 -12.87
C ASP A 50 -9.86 3.62 -12.52
N MET A 51 -8.85 3.97 -13.31
CA MET A 51 -7.46 3.52 -13.13
C MET A 51 -6.74 4.22 -11.97
N SER A 52 -7.31 5.29 -11.41
CA SER A 52 -6.73 5.98 -10.25
C SER A 52 -7.10 5.34 -8.92
N GLN A 53 -8.05 4.40 -8.92
CA GLN A 53 -8.55 3.74 -7.71
C GLN A 53 -7.81 2.44 -7.41
N PHE A 54 -7.69 2.11 -6.13
CA PHE A 54 -7.07 0.90 -5.62
C PHE A 54 -8.09 0.02 -4.90
N ASP A 55 -7.83 -1.28 -4.86
CA ASP A 55 -8.67 -2.26 -4.19
C ASP A 55 -7.98 -2.80 -2.94
N HIS A 56 -8.76 -3.20 -1.94
CA HIS A 56 -8.22 -3.75 -0.71
C HIS A 56 -7.78 -5.22 -0.83
N CYS A 57 -8.26 -5.95 -1.86
CA CYS A 57 -7.95 -7.35 -2.16
C CYS A 57 -8.06 -8.31 -0.97
N ASP A 58 -8.87 -7.94 0.04
CA ASP A 58 -8.99 -8.60 1.35
C ASP A 58 -7.67 -8.93 2.06
N ILE A 59 -6.64 -8.12 1.80
CA ILE A 59 -5.31 -8.29 2.37
C ILE A 59 -5.37 -8.25 3.89
N LYS A 60 -4.67 -9.20 4.52
CA LYS A 60 -4.59 -9.32 5.97
C LYS A 60 -3.33 -8.71 6.53
N ASN A 61 -2.20 -8.91 5.86
CA ASN A 61 -0.89 -8.49 6.34
C ASN A 61 0.01 -8.15 5.15
N VAL A 62 0.82 -7.12 5.33
CA VAL A 62 1.92 -6.76 4.44
C VAL A 62 3.14 -6.54 5.31
N ARG A 63 4.30 -6.96 4.79
CA ARG A 63 5.59 -6.75 5.42
C ARG A 63 6.63 -6.47 4.35
N VAL A 64 7.49 -5.51 4.63
CA VAL A 64 8.65 -5.16 3.84
C VAL A 64 9.89 -5.55 4.65
N PHE A 65 10.83 -6.20 3.98
CA PHE A 65 12.15 -6.45 4.53
C PHE A 65 13.14 -5.49 3.86
N LEU A 66 13.74 -4.60 4.66
CA LEU A 66 14.82 -3.73 4.21
C LEU A 66 16.12 -4.25 4.82
N ASN A 67 16.97 -4.85 4.00
CA ASN A 67 18.12 -5.62 4.46
C ASN A 67 17.70 -6.69 5.50
N THR A 68 18.05 -6.50 6.76
CA THR A 68 17.71 -7.42 7.88
C THR A 68 16.51 -6.95 8.71
N GLU A 69 15.96 -5.75 8.45
CA GLU A 69 14.88 -5.17 9.24
C GLU A 69 13.51 -5.39 8.61
N ARG A 70 12.49 -5.59 9.46
CA ARG A 70 11.10 -5.87 9.06
C ARG A 70 10.18 -4.72 9.42
N TYR A 71 9.37 -4.30 8.45
CA TYR A 71 8.39 -3.22 8.58
C TYR A 71 7.01 -3.62 8.04
N PRO A 72 5.91 -3.36 8.77
CA PRO A 72 5.87 -3.06 10.19
C PRO A 72 6.43 -4.22 11.03
N TYR A 73 6.83 -3.94 12.27
CA TYR A 73 7.32 -4.98 13.17
C TYR A 73 6.21 -6.00 13.46
N ASP A 74 5.01 -5.54 13.80
CA ASP A 74 3.86 -6.40 14.06
C ASP A 74 2.99 -6.63 12.83
N ASN A 75 2.24 -7.73 12.84
CA ASN A 75 1.22 -8.00 11.84
C ASN A 75 0.08 -6.98 11.94
N LEU A 76 -0.31 -6.39 10.80
CA LEU A 76 -1.39 -5.42 10.73
C LEU A 76 -2.78 -6.02 11.02
N ASN A 77 -2.95 -7.34 10.79
CA ASN A 77 -4.19 -8.10 11.04
C ASN A 77 -5.44 -7.41 10.48
N ILE A 78 -5.32 -6.91 9.25
CA ILE A 78 -6.33 -6.12 8.57
C ILE A 78 -7.56 -6.98 8.29
N ASN A 79 -8.75 -6.44 8.58
CA ASN A 79 -10.01 -7.06 8.22
C ASN A 79 -11.04 -6.00 7.83
N TYR A 80 -11.20 -5.79 6.52
CA TYR A 80 -12.14 -4.82 5.96
C TYR A 80 -13.61 -5.15 6.22
N GLY A 81 -13.98 -6.44 6.32
CA GLY A 81 -15.34 -6.88 6.65
C GLY A 81 -15.76 -6.50 8.07
N ASN A 82 -14.83 -6.59 9.03
CA ASN A 82 -15.04 -6.21 10.42
C ASN A 82 -14.59 -4.77 10.74
N ASN A 83 -14.33 -3.95 9.70
CA ASN A 83 -13.81 -2.58 9.82
C ASN A 83 -12.51 -2.44 10.64
N ARG A 84 -11.67 -3.50 10.68
CA ARG A 84 -10.34 -3.49 11.31
C ARG A 84 -9.28 -3.04 10.30
N TYR A 85 -9.27 -1.75 9.98
CA TYR A 85 -8.27 -1.12 9.11
C TYR A 85 -7.83 0.27 9.63
N ALA A 86 -8.15 0.59 10.89
CA ALA A 86 -7.84 1.89 11.48
C ALA A 86 -6.34 2.23 11.46
N THR A 87 -5.48 1.23 11.69
CA THR A 87 -4.02 1.40 11.62
C THR A 87 -3.56 1.79 10.22
N LEU A 88 -4.14 1.22 9.15
CA LEU A 88 -3.83 1.62 7.77
C LEU A 88 -4.23 3.07 7.52
N TYR A 89 -5.44 3.45 7.92
CA TYR A 89 -5.90 4.82 7.76
C TYR A 89 -5.04 5.83 8.53
N ASP A 90 -4.60 5.47 9.73
CA ASP A 90 -3.70 6.30 10.54
C ASP A 90 -2.33 6.49 9.87
N MET A 91 -1.75 5.42 9.28
CA MET A 91 -0.52 5.50 8.49
C MET A 91 -0.70 6.42 7.27
N TYR A 92 -1.80 6.26 6.53
CA TYR A 92 -2.16 7.11 5.40
C TYR A 92 -2.30 8.59 5.81
N ALA A 93 -3.04 8.88 6.88
CA ALA A 93 -3.25 10.25 7.34
C ALA A 93 -1.94 10.92 7.75
N LYS A 94 -1.11 10.21 8.51
CA LYS A 94 0.20 10.71 8.98
C LYS A 94 1.20 10.92 7.84
N PHE A 95 1.08 10.19 6.73
CA PHE A 95 2.03 10.27 5.62
C PHE A 95 2.24 11.72 5.14
N GLN A 96 1.18 12.47 4.87
CA GLN A 96 1.30 13.83 4.32
C GLN A 96 2.04 14.76 5.29
N SER A 97 1.66 14.75 6.57
CA SER A 97 2.31 15.57 7.59
C SER A 97 3.79 15.23 7.74
N SER A 98 4.11 13.94 7.75
CA SER A 98 5.47 13.45 7.92
C SER A 98 6.35 13.70 6.69
N TYR A 99 5.79 13.53 5.49
CA TYR A 99 6.49 13.70 4.21
C TYR A 99 6.72 15.17 3.85
N TYR A 100 5.70 16.01 3.99
CA TYR A 100 5.78 17.44 3.61
C TYR A 100 6.11 18.39 4.77
N GLY A 101 6.15 17.90 6.01
CA GLY A 101 6.37 18.74 7.20
C GLY A 101 5.20 19.70 7.47
N THR A 102 3.98 19.25 7.19
CA THR A 102 2.74 20.06 7.30
C THR A 102 1.83 19.51 8.39
N GLU A 103 0.75 20.22 8.70
CA GLU A 103 -0.29 19.69 9.60
C GLU A 103 -0.94 18.42 9.03
N ASN A 104 -1.37 17.53 9.91
CA ASN A 104 -2.07 16.31 9.53
C ASN A 104 -3.49 16.64 9.03
N ARG A 105 -3.66 16.66 7.70
CA ARG A 105 -4.92 16.96 7.02
C ARG A 105 -5.19 15.92 5.93
N PRO A 106 -5.62 14.69 6.29
CA PRO A 106 -5.85 13.63 5.32
C PRO A 106 -6.86 14.06 4.25
N VAL A 107 -6.54 13.80 2.99
CA VAL A 107 -7.40 14.15 1.85
C VAL A 107 -8.68 13.31 1.83
N LEU A 108 -8.56 12.03 2.18
CA LEU A 108 -9.68 11.09 2.21
C LEU A 108 -10.13 10.84 3.65
N ASN A 109 -11.45 10.77 3.85
CA ASN A 109 -12.02 10.24 5.08
C ASN A 109 -11.87 8.70 5.12
N ARG A 110 -12.15 8.07 6.27
CA ARG A 110 -11.98 6.61 6.45
C ARG A 110 -12.77 5.77 5.43
N LYS A 111 -13.98 6.20 5.09
CA LYS A 111 -14.85 5.48 4.17
C LYS A 111 -14.32 5.60 2.74
N GLU A 112 -13.99 6.81 2.31
CA GLU A 112 -13.40 7.06 0.99
C GLU A 112 -12.08 6.30 0.85
N PHE A 113 -11.20 6.38 1.85
CA PHE A 113 -9.95 5.61 1.86
C PHE A 113 -10.20 4.12 1.64
N LYS A 114 -11.15 3.52 2.36
CA LYS A 114 -11.50 2.10 2.20
C LYS A 114 -12.00 1.78 0.78
N GLU A 115 -12.76 2.67 0.17
CA GLU A 115 -13.47 2.44 -1.10
C GLU A 115 -12.59 2.72 -2.33
N ILE A 116 -11.77 3.76 -2.31
CA ILE A 116 -11.04 4.22 -3.51
C ILE A 116 -9.52 4.14 -3.39
N ALA A 117 -8.96 4.14 -2.18
CA ALA A 117 -7.50 4.16 -2.00
C ALA A 117 -7.04 3.43 -0.72
N PRO A 118 -7.34 2.12 -0.55
CA PRO A 118 -6.87 1.32 0.58
C PRO A 118 -5.37 1.02 0.45
N LEU A 119 -4.56 2.07 0.44
CA LEU A 119 -3.11 2.06 0.33
C LEU A 119 -2.49 1.57 1.63
N ILE A 120 -1.37 0.86 1.52
CA ILE A 120 -0.62 0.31 2.64
C ILE A 120 0.73 1.01 2.74
#